data_AF-A0A9E6QYA2-F1
#
_entry.id   AF-A0A9E6QYA2-F1
#
_cell.length_a   1.000
_cell.length_b   1.000
_cell.length_c   1.000
_cell.angle_alpha   90.00
_cell.angle_beta   90.00
_cell.angle_gamma   90.00
#
_symmetry.space_group_name_H-M   'P 1'
#
loop_
_entity.id
_entity.type
_entity.pdbx_description
1 polymer ?
#
loop_
_entity_poly.entity_id
_entity_poly.type
_entity_poly.pdbx_seq_one_letter_code
_entity_poly.pdbx_strand_id
1 'polypeptide(L)'
;MNKPSPLDDPQNAAHAWARYRRLMRLMFGITTGVVIIALVIIYKEVENVSPHFFIATALGIGFSMLLMSALMGLVFLSSGTGHDSSVDNSLDSLDPKVSVPDRRKMGWRE
;
A
#
# COMPACT_ATOMS: atom_id res chain seq x y z
N MET A 1 10.55 23.69 -12.72
CA MET A 1 9.20 23.89 -12.15
C MET A 1 8.67 22.50 -11.83
N ASN A 2 8.56 22.16 -10.53
CA ASN A 2 8.14 20.82 -10.10
C ASN A 2 6.75 20.53 -10.66
N LYS A 3 6.61 19.40 -11.38
CA LYS A 3 5.31 18.92 -11.83
C LYS A 3 4.47 18.60 -10.58
N PRO A 4 3.18 18.98 -10.52
CA PRO A 4 2.31 18.64 -9.40
C PRO A 4 2.33 17.14 -9.14
N SER A 5 2.39 16.75 -7.87
CA SER A 5 2.40 15.34 -7.50
C SER A 5 1.05 14.72 -7.89
N PRO A 6 1.01 13.54 -8.53
CA PRO A 6 -0.25 12.83 -8.81
C PRO A 6 -1.11 12.52 -7.56
N LEU A 7 -0.58 12.74 -6.36
CA LEU A 7 -1.28 12.67 -5.07
C LEU A 7 -2.03 13.94 -4.68
N ASP A 8 -1.83 15.07 -5.38
CA ASP A 8 -2.61 16.30 -5.18
C ASP A 8 -4.00 16.24 -5.84
N ASP A 9 -4.26 15.18 -6.64
CA ASP A 9 -5.56 14.93 -7.24
C ASP A 9 -6.43 14.02 -6.33
N PRO A 10 -7.40 14.58 -5.58
CA PRO A 10 -8.22 13.83 -4.64
C PRO A 10 -9.01 12.69 -5.29
N GLN A 11 -9.22 12.74 -6.62
CA GLN A 11 -9.93 11.69 -7.36
C GLN A 11 -9.09 10.41 -7.49
N ASN A 12 -7.78 10.52 -7.74
CA ASN A 12 -6.88 9.36 -7.85
C ASN A 12 -6.66 8.67 -6.49
N ALA A 13 -6.46 9.45 -5.42
CA ALA A 13 -6.31 8.92 -4.07
C ALA A 13 -7.59 8.19 -3.60
N ALA A 14 -8.77 8.75 -3.89
CA ALA A 14 -10.05 8.11 -3.56
C ALA A 14 -10.25 6.77 -4.30
N HIS A 15 -9.89 6.71 -5.59
CA HIS A 15 -9.97 5.48 -6.37
C HIS A 15 -9.01 4.38 -5.87
N ALA A 16 -7.77 4.73 -5.53
CA ALA A 16 -6.81 3.79 -4.95
C ALA A 16 -7.30 3.24 -3.59
N TRP A 17 -7.84 4.11 -2.74
CA TRP A 17 -8.37 3.73 -1.43
C TRP A 17 -9.62 2.85 -1.51
N ALA A 18 -10.49 3.08 -2.49
CA ALA A 18 -11.66 2.22 -2.73
C ALA A 18 -11.25 0.79 -3.10
N ARG A 19 -10.22 0.63 -3.94
CA ARG A 19 -9.68 -0.69 -4.31
C ARG A 19 -9.07 -1.41 -3.11
N TYR A 20 -8.25 -0.71 -2.31
CA TYR A 20 -7.67 -1.28 -1.11
C TYR A 20 -8.73 -1.77 -0.12
N ARG A 21 -9.77 -0.96 0.17
CA ARG A 21 -10.85 -1.38 1.08
C ARG A 21 -11.63 -2.59 0.56
N ARG A 22 -11.82 -2.72 -0.74
CA ARG A 22 -12.46 -3.89 -1.35
C ARG A 22 -11.62 -5.15 -1.16
N LEU A 23 -10.31 -5.05 -1.37
CA LEU A 23 -9.37 -6.15 -1.15
C LEU A 23 -9.31 -6.55 0.33
N MET A 24 -9.23 -5.56 1.24
CA MET A 24 -9.23 -5.79 2.68
C MET A 24 -10.50 -6.48 3.17
N ARG A 25 -11.67 -6.13 2.62
CA ARG A 25 -12.93 -6.85 2.92
C ARG A 25 -12.89 -8.30 2.47
N LEU A 26 -12.29 -8.58 1.32
CA LEU A 26 -12.18 -9.94 0.80
C LEU A 26 -11.20 -10.77 1.66
N MET A 27 -10.03 -10.21 1.97
CA MET A 27 -9.07 -10.82 2.90
C MET A 27 -9.66 -11.04 4.29
N PHE A 28 -10.47 -10.10 4.79
CA PHE A 28 -11.19 -10.25 6.05
C PHE A 28 -12.19 -11.42 6.01
N GLY A 29 -12.94 -11.56 4.92
CA GLY A 29 -13.85 -12.67 4.72
C GLY A 29 -13.13 -14.03 4.71
N ILE A 30 -12.01 -14.12 3.99
CA ILE A 30 -11.22 -15.35 3.90
C ILE A 30 -10.61 -15.72 5.27
N THR A 31 -9.92 -14.77 5.92
CA THR A 31 -9.29 -15.02 7.23
C THR A 31 -10.32 -15.39 8.29
N THR A 32 -11.46 -14.70 8.32
CA THR A 32 -12.58 -15.04 9.21
C THR A 32 -13.13 -16.44 8.92
N GLY A 33 -13.29 -16.80 7.64
CA GLY A 33 -13.71 -18.15 7.23
C GLY A 33 -12.74 -19.23 7.71
N VAL A 34 -11.44 -19.03 7.51
CA VAL A 34 -10.38 -19.96 7.96
C VAL A 34 -10.38 -20.10 9.48
N VAL A 35 -10.48 -18.99 10.23
CA VAL A 35 -10.56 -19.02 11.70
C VAL A 35 -11.78 -19.79 12.16
N ILE A 36 -12.97 -19.56 11.58
CA ILE A 36 -14.18 -20.29 11.93
C ILE A 36 -14.00 -21.79 11.68
N ILE A 37 -13.47 -22.18 10.51
CA ILE A 37 -13.22 -23.59 10.18
C ILE A 37 -12.27 -24.23 11.20
N ALA A 38 -11.18 -23.55 11.55
CA ALA A 38 -10.23 -24.04 12.55
C ALA A 38 -10.89 -24.22 13.91
N LEU A 39 -11.71 -23.27 14.37
CA LEU A 39 -12.44 -23.38 15.63
C LEU A 39 -13.45 -24.53 15.62
N VAL A 40 -14.17 -24.75 14.52
CA VAL A 40 -15.11 -25.87 14.38
C VAL A 40 -14.39 -27.21 14.48
N ILE A 41 -13.21 -27.34 13.85
CA ILE A 41 -12.39 -28.56 13.95
C ILE A 41 -11.97 -28.80 15.41
N ILE A 42 -11.43 -27.77 16.08
CA ILE A 42 -10.99 -27.89 17.47
C ILE A 42 -12.17 -28.23 18.39
N TYR A 43 -13.33 -27.61 18.17
CA TYR A 43 -14.53 -27.86 18.96
C TYR A 43 -15.01 -29.31 18.86
N LYS A 44 -14.84 -29.96 17.71
CA LYS A 44 -15.23 -31.37 17.52
C LYS A 44 -14.24 -32.36 18.14
N GLU A 45 -12.95 -32.04 18.16
CA GLU A 45 -11.89 -32.95 18.59
C GLU A 45 -11.55 -32.82 20.08
N VAL A 46 -11.86 -31.70 20.72
CA VAL A 46 -11.42 -31.43 22.10
C VAL A 46 -12.60 -31.24 23.06
N GLU A 47 -12.88 -32.27 23.87
CA GLU A 47 -13.73 -32.15 25.06
C GLU A 47 -12.93 -31.54 26.23
N ASN A 48 -13.52 -30.58 26.96
CA ASN A 48 -12.98 -29.88 28.16
C ASN A 48 -12.07 -28.63 27.99
N VAL A 49 -12.22 -27.82 26.92
CA VAL A 49 -11.53 -26.51 26.85
C VAL A 49 -12.44 -25.34 27.25
N SER A 50 -11.91 -24.41 28.05
CA SER A 50 -12.64 -23.19 28.45
C SER A 50 -13.04 -22.35 27.23
N PRO A 51 -14.27 -21.79 27.18
CA PRO A 51 -14.73 -20.92 26.09
C PRO A 51 -13.79 -19.72 25.83
N HIS A 52 -13.12 -19.22 26.87
CA HIS A 52 -12.19 -18.08 26.77
C HIS A 52 -10.99 -18.39 25.86
N PHE A 53 -10.54 -19.65 25.83
CA PHE A 53 -9.41 -20.06 24.98
C PHE A 53 -9.74 -19.91 23.50
N PHE A 54 -10.96 -20.28 23.09
CA PHE A 54 -11.41 -20.15 21.71
C PHE A 54 -11.48 -18.69 21.29
N ILE A 55 -12.04 -17.83 22.15
CA ILE A 55 -12.15 -16.39 21.86
C ILE A 55 -10.76 -15.74 21.78
N ALA A 56 -9.87 -16.04 22.73
CA ALA A 56 -8.51 -15.51 22.74
C ALA A 56 -7.70 -15.96 21.51
N THR A 57 -7.81 -17.24 21.12
CA THR A 57 -7.13 -17.80 19.95
C THR A 57 -7.68 -17.22 18.65
N ALA A 58 -9.01 -17.13 18.54
CA ALA A 58 -9.67 -16.54 17.37
C ALA A 58 -9.29 -15.08 17.19
N LEU A 59 -9.31 -14.29 18.26
CA LEU A 59 -8.90 -12.90 18.23
C LEU A 59 -7.40 -12.77 17.95
N GLY A 60 -6.53 -13.53 18.61
CA GLY A 60 -5.09 -13.42 18.42
C GLY A 60 -4.65 -13.79 16.99
N ILE A 61 -5.07 -14.96 16.50
CA ILE A 61 -4.71 -15.44 15.17
C ILE A 61 -5.42 -14.61 14.09
N GLY A 62 -6.72 -14.36 14.25
CA GLY A 62 -7.48 -13.55 13.30
C GLY A 62 -6.92 -12.13 13.19
N PHE A 63 -6.67 -11.46 14.33
CA PHE A 63 -6.12 -10.12 14.34
C PHE A 63 -4.72 -10.06 13.72
N SER A 64 -3.82 -11.00 14.06
CA SER A 64 -2.47 -11.02 13.48
C SER A 64 -2.47 -11.25 11.97
N MET A 65 -3.31 -12.16 11.46
CA MET A 65 -3.47 -12.38 10.01
C MET A 65 -4.02 -11.14 9.30
N LEU A 66 -5.02 -10.47 9.88
CA LEU A 66 -5.59 -9.23 9.35
C LEU A 66 -4.57 -8.11 9.34
N LEU A 67 -3.80 -7.96 10.42
CA LEU A 67 -2.75 -6.96 10.54
C LEU A 67 -1.67 -7.18 9.48
N MET A 68 -1.21 -8.43 9.31
CA MET A 68 -0.23 -8.79 8.28
C MET A 68 -0.74 -8.45 6.87
N SER A 69 -1.99 -8.79 6.56
CA SER A 69 -2.61 -8.45 5.28
C SER A 69 -2.76 -6.94 5.09
N ALA A 70 -3.13 -6.20 6.14
CA ALA A 70 -3.27 -4.76 6.10
C ALA A 70 -1.93 -4.10 5.75
N LEU A 71 -0.87 -4.46 6.49
CA LEU A 71 0.47 -3.93 6.28
C LEU A 71 0.94 -4.20 4.84
N MET A 72 0.77 -5.42 4.34
CA MET A 72 1.13 -5.76 2.96
C MET A 72 0.35 -4.91 1.94
N GLY A 73 -0.96 -4.70 2.15
CA GLY A 73 -1.75 -3.85 1.26
C GLY A 73 -1.40 -2.35 1.36
N LEU A 74 -1.01 -1.85 2.53
CA LEU A 74 -0.49 -0.49 2.73
C LEU A 74 0.85 -0.29 1.99
N VAL A 75 1.74 -1.29 2.01
CA VAL A 75 2.99 -1.27 1.23
C VAL A 75 2.70 -1.13 -0.27
N PHE A 76 1.70 -1.86 -0.79
CA PHE A 76 1.29 -1.72 -2.20
C PHE A 76 0.70 -0.34 -2.54
N LEU A 77 -0.03 0.28 -1.63
CA LEU A 77 -0.49 1.67 -1.82
C LEU A 77 0.67 2.66 -1.79
N SER A 78 1.67 2.42 -0.94
CA SER A 78 2.86 3.26 -0.84
C SER A 78 3.64 3.30 -2.15
N SER A 79 3.76 2.18 -2.87
CA SER A 79 4.44 2.13 -4.17
C SER A 79 3.54 2.54 -5.34
N GLY A 80 2.25 2.18 -5.30
CA GLY A 80 1.31 2.41 -6.40
C GLY A 80 0.77 3.83 -6.55
N THR A 81 1.02 4.73 -5.60
CA THR A 81 0.51 6.12 -5.62
C THR A 81 1.31 7.08 -6.51
N GLY A 82 2.33 6.59 -7.22
CA GLY A 82 3.05 7.38 -8.22
C GLY A 82 4.12 8.30 -7.66
N HIS A 83 4.58 8.05 -6.42
CA HIS A 83 5.70 8.77 -5.83
C HIS A 83 6.94 8.69 -6.73
N ASP A 84 7.23 7.50 -7.25
CA ASP A 84 8.43 7.24 -8.06
C ASP A 84 8.26 7.74 -9.51
N SER A 85 7.03 7.80 -10.02
CA SER A 85 6.73 8.37 -11.33
C SER A 85 6.74 9.91 -11.36
N SER A 86 6.68 10.55 -10.20
CA SER A 86 6.79 12.03 -10.07
C SER A 86 8.24 12.51 -10.04
N VAL A 87 9.20 11.58 -9.91
CA VAL A 87 10.62 11.90 -10.07
C VAL A 87 10.86 12.15 -11.56
N ASP A 88 10.95 13.42 -11.91
CA ASP A 88 11.41 13.86 -13.22
C ASP A 88 12.80 13.25 -13.44
N ASN A 89 12.90 12.25 -14.34
CA ASN A 89 14.18 11.73 -14.82
C ASN A 89 14.83 12.81 -15.68
N SER A 90 15.35 13.85 -15.03
CA SER A 90 16.20 14.88 -15.62
C SER A 90 17.59 14.31 -15.99
N LEU A 91 17.65 13.07 -16.50
CA LEU A 91 18.86 12.48 -17.09
C LEU A 91 19.26 13.22 -18.37
N ASP A 92 18.32 13.91 -19.03
CA ASP A 92 18.60 14.85 -20.12
C ASP A 92 19.52 16.00 -19.71
N SER A 93 19.54 16.39 -18.42
CA SER A 93 20.47 17.41 -17.92
C SER A 93 21.89 16.89 -17.68
N LEU A 94 22.06 15.56 -17.72
CA LEU A 94 23.33 14.85 -17.56
C LEU A 94 23.82 14.23 -18.88
N ASP A 95 23.07 14.38 -19.97
CA ASP A 95 23.50 13.94 -21.30
C ASP A 95 24.69 14.83 -21.76
N PRO A 96 25.91 14.26 -21.90
CA PRO A 96 27.09 15.02 -22.31
C PRO A 96 26.98 15.60 -23.73
N LYS A 97 25.96 15.24 -24.52
CA LYS A 97 25.67 15.84 -25.84
C LYS A 97 24.83 17.11 -25.77
N VAL A 98 24.21 17.44 -24.63
CA VAL A 98 23.44 18.69 -24.51
C VAL A 98 24.42 19.84 -24.35
N SER A 99 24.54 20.66 -25.40
CA SER A 99 25.36 21.88 -25.35
C SER A 99 24.72 22.88 -24.40
N VAL A 100 25.21 22.95 -23.16
CA VAL A 100 24.81 23.98 -22.20
C VAL A 100 25.11 25.36 -22.84
N PRO A 101 24.11 26.22 -23.06
CA PRO A 101 24.35 27.52 -23.65
C PRO A 101 25.29 28.31 -22.74
N ASP A 102 26.44 28.73 -23.27
CA ASP A 102 27.41 29.53 -22.51
C ASP A 102 26.74 30.86 -22.10
N ARG A 103 26.35 30.96 -20.83
CA ARG A 103 25.74 32.17 -20.25
C ARG A 103 26.64 33.40 -20.35
N ARG A 104 27.94 33.24 -20.64
CA ARG A 104 28.84 34.38 -20.91
C ARG A 104 28.59 35.04 -22.26
N LYS A 105 27.92 34.37 -23.20
CA LYS A 105 27.53 34.94 -24.50
C LYS A 105 26.13 35.57 -24.53
N MET A 106 25.32 35.36 -23.49
CA MET A 106 24.11 36.17 -23.25
C MET A 106 24.53 37.52 -22.64
N GLY A 107 25.32 38.27 -23.38
CA GLY A 107 25.71 39.62 -23.00
C GLY A 107 24.49 40.53 -22.97
N TRP A 108 24.33 41.25 -21.86
CA TRP A 108 24.18 42.72 -21.81
C TRP A 108 23.94 43.38 -23.18
N ARG A 109 22.73 43.25 -23.70
CA ARG A 109 22.20 44.16 -24.71
C ARG A 109 21.11 44.97 -24.01
N GLU A 110 21.44 46.23 -23.82
CA GLU A 110 20.54 47.32 -23.41
C GLU A 110 19.27 47.35 -24.27
#